data_AF-A0A7N2R4P6-F1
#
_entry.id   AF-A0A7N2R4P6-F1
#
_cell.length_a   1.000
_cell.length_b   1.000
_cell.length_c   1.000
_cell.angle_alpha   90.00
_cell.angle_beta   90.00
_cell.angle_gamma   90.00
#
_symmetry.space_group_name_H-M   'P 1'
#
loop_
_entity.id
_entity.type
_entity.pdbx_description
1 polymer ?
#
loop_
_entity_poly.entity_id
_entity_poly.type
_entity_poly.pdbx_seq_one_letter_code
_entity_poly.pdbx_strand_id
1 'polypeptide(L)'
;MKGIDHRIIHALGSLGYHAVALDLWGFNDTDTPASITSYTCDHIFNDLVALIDSPGVEQVFLVAHDWGAIMGWYLCMFRLERVKAFVCLSVPFTLRHP
;
A
#
# COMPACT_ATOMS: atom_id res chain seq x y z
N MET A 1 -15.01 0.90 -8.38
CA MET A 1 -14.03 0.17 -9.20
C MET A 1 -13.62 -1.10 -8.43
N LYS A 2 -14.56 -2.03 -8.25
CA LYS A 2 -14.30 -3.30 -7.53
C LYS A 2 -13.68 -4.28 -8.51
N GLY A 3 -12.47 -4.81 -8.25
CA GLY A 3 -12.05 -6.06 -8.91
C GLY A 3 -10.60 -6.24 -9.39
N ILE A 4 -9.67 -5.31 -9.19
CA ILE A 4 -8.27 -5.53 -9.63
C ILE A 4 -7.53 -6.51 -8.68
N ASP A 5 -7.79 -6.39 -7.39
CA ASP A 5 -7.13 -7.07 -6.28
C ASP A 5 -7.79 -8.39 -5.88
N HIS A 6 -9.10 -8.53 -6.09
CA HIS A 6 -9.90 -9.68 -5.62
C HIS A 6 -9.29 -11.04 -5.99
N ARG A 7 -8.80 -11.22 -7.23
CA ARG A 7 -8.17 -12.47 -7.65
C ARG A 7 -6.87 -12.77 -6.90
N ILE A 8 -6.08 -11.74 -6.62
CA ILE A 8 -4.81 -11.86 -5.89
C ILE A 8 -5.08 -12.20 -4.43
N ILE A 9 -6.05 -11.53 -3.80
CA ILE A 9 -6.45 -11.81 -2.41
C ILE A 9 -6.89 -13.27 -2.25
N HIS A 10 -7.78 -13.77 -3.13
CA HIS A 10 -8.23 -15.16 -3.05
C HIS A 10 -7.10 -16.16 -3.32
N ALA A 11 -6.23 -15.88 -4.28
CA ALA A 11 -5.08 -16.74 -4.56
C ALA A 11 -4.15 -16.83 -3.34
N LEU A 12 -3.79 -15.69 -2.74
CA LEU A 12 -2.95 -15.66 -1.54
C LEU A 12 -3.65 -16.30 -0.34
N GLY A 13 -4.94 -16.04 -0.15
CA GLY A 13 -5.76 -16.67 0.89
C GLY A 13 -5.81 -18.19 0.77
N SER A 14 -5.93 -18.71 -0.45
CA SER A 14 -5.91 -20.16 -0.71
C SER A 14 -4.57 -20.83 -0.38
N LEU A 15 -3.49 -20.05 -0.33
CA LEU A 15 -2.15 -20.49 0.07
C LEU A 15 -1.88 -20.28 1.58
N GLY A 16 -2.88 -19.81 2.34
CA GLY A 16 -2.80 -19.63 3.79
C GLY A 16 -2.29 -18.26 4.24
N TYR A 17 -2.18 -17.28 3.34
CA TYR A 17 -1.82 -15.91 3.72
C TYR A 17 -3.06 -15.11 4.16
N HIS A 18 -2.90 -14.28 5.19
CA HIS A 18 -3.88 -13.24 5.50
C HIS A 18 -3.63 -12.03 4.57
N ALA A 19 -4.35 -11.99 3.45
CA ALA A 19 -4.22 -10.94 2.45
C ALA A 19 -5.24 -9.82 2.70
N VAL A 20 -4.75 -8.57 2.69
CA VAL A 20 -5.55 -7.35 2.83
C VAL A 20 -5.25 -6.46 1.63
N ALA A 21 -6.28 -5.85 1.06
CA ALA A 21 -6.12 -4.78 0.07
C ALA A 21 -6.67 -3.47 0.63
N LEU A 22 -5.94 -2.39 0.37
CA LEU A 22 -6.30 -1.05 0.80
C LEU A 22 -7.02 -0.32 -0.33
N ASP A 23 -8.18 0.25 -0.01
CA ASP A 23 -8.80 1.30 -0.79
C ASP A 23 -8.22 2.65 -0.34
N LEU A 24 -7.45 3.30 -1.20
CA LEU A 24 -6.90 4.64 -0.94
C LEU A 24 -8.00 5.71 -0.86
N TRP A 25 -7.71 6.84 -0.24
CA TRP A 25 -8.60 8.02 -0.28
C TRP A 25 -9.04 8.33 -1.72
N GLY A 26 -10.34 8.56 -1.90
CA GLY A 26 -10.94 8.82 -3.21
C GLY A 26 -11.22 7.56 -4.06
N PHE A 27 -10.99 6.37 -3.51
CA PHE A 27 -11.24 5.10 -4.20
C PHE A 27 -12.27 4.24 -3.46
N ASN A 28 -13.15 3.62 -4.26
CA ASN A 28 -14.10 2.60 -3.81
C ASN A 28 -14.92 3.04 -2.59
N ASP A 29 -14.83 2.30 -1.49
CA ASP A 29 -15.64 2.50 -0.29
C ASP A 29 -14.92 3.41 0.74
N THR A 30 -13.71 3.91 0.43
CA THR A 30 -12.96 4.89 1.26
C THR A 30 -13.42 6.32 0.96
N ASP A 31 -13.42 7.17 2.00
CA ASP A 31 -13.82 8.57 1.91
C ASP A 31 -13.14 9.34 0.77
N THR A 32 -13.83 10.35 0.25
CA THR A 32 -13.36 11.20 -0.86
C THR A 32 -13.36 12.68 -0.46
N PRO A 33 -12.33 13.17 0.26
CA PRO A 33 -12.16 14.56 0.61
C PRO A 33 -12.20 15.47 -0.61
N ALA A 34 -12.85 16.61 -0.47
CA ALA A 34 -12.91 17.60 -1.55
C ALA A 34 -11.57 18.35 -1.73
N SER A 35 -10.76 18.48 -0.67
CA SER A 35 -9.51 19.21 -0.74
C SER A 35 -8.40 18.35 -1.32
N ILE A 36 -7.72 18.85 -2.35
CA ILE A 36 -6.53 18.21 -2.92
C ILE A 36 -5.41 18.05 -1.87
N THR A 37 -5.37 18.92 -0.86
CA THR A 37 -4.37 18.87 0.21
C THR A 37 -4.55 17.68 1.15
N SER A 38 -5.65 16.94 1.05
CA SER A 38 -5.89 15.69 1.79
C SER A 38 -5.23 14.48 1.14
N TYR A 39 -4.73 14.60 -0.11
CA TYR A 39 -4.15 13.49 -0.88
C TYR A 39 -2.62 13.59 -0.98
N THR A 40 -1.96 14.12 0.04
CA THR A 40 -0.49 14.20 0.05
C THR A 40 0.12 12.83 0.36
N CYS A 41 1.39 12.63 -0.04
CA CYS A 41 2.14 11.42 0.28
C CYS A 41 2.14 11.12 1.79
N ASP A 42 2.22 12.16 2.63
CA ASP A 42 2.23 12.00 4.10
C ASP A 42 0.94 11.42 4.64
N HIS A 43 -0.23 11.86 4.14
CA HIS A 43 -1.52 11.30 4.55
C HIS A 43 -1.60 9.82 4.18
N ILE A 44 -1.35 9.51 2.91
CA ILE A 44 -1.41 8.13 2.39
C ILE A 44 -0.43 7.21 3.12
N PHE A 45 0.78 7.70 3.39
CA PHE A 45 1.79 6.96 4.14
C PHE A 45 1.35 6.67 5.59
N ASN A 46 0.76 7.66 6.27
CA ASN A 46 0.27 7.46 7.63
C ASN A 46 -0.88 6.43 7.67
N ASP A 47 -1.78 6.44 6.68
CA ASP A 47 -2.84 5.45 6.57
C ASP A 47 -2.29 4.04 6.34
N LEU A 48 -1.25 3.89 5.51
CA LEU A 48 -0.58 2.61 5.30
C LEU A 48 0.02 2.07 6.60
N VAL A 49 0.68 2.91 7.39
CA VAL A 49 1.24 2.50 8.69
C VAL A 49 0.12 2.09 9.66
N ALA A 50 -0.94 2.89 9.75
CA ALA A 50 -2.10 2.60 10.60
C ALA A 50 -2.80 1.29 10.20
N LEU A 51 -2.87 0.98 8.89
CA LEU A 51 -3.42 -0.27 8.38
C LEU A 51 -2.57 -1.47 8.83
N ILE A 52 -1.25 -1.36 8.83
CA ILE A 52 -0.35 -2.44 9.29
C ILE A 52 -0.46 -2.61 10.82
N ASP A 53 -0.65 -1.52 11.57
CA ASP A 53 -0.84 -1.55 13.02
C ASP A 53 -2.17 -2.21 13.41
N SER A 54 -3.24 -2.03 12.62
CA SER A 54 -4.59 -2.51 12.95
C SER A 54 -4.69 -4.02 13.25
N PRO A 55 -4.10 -4.94 12.46
CA PRO A 55 -4.09 -6.37 12.78
C PRO A 55 -3.03 -6.76 13.83
N GLY A 56 -2.24 -5.79 14.34
CA GLY A 56 -1.21 -6.04 15.35
C GLY A 56 0.03 -6.77 14.83
N VAL A 57 0.36 -6.61 13.55
CA VAL A 57 1.54 -7.26 12.94
C VAL A 57 2.73 -6.29 12.88
N GLU A 58 3.92 -6.83 13.15
CA GLU A 58 5.15 -6.04 13.09
C GLU A 58 5.57 -5.75 11.65
N GLN A 59 5.47 -6.75 10.76
CA GLN A 59 5.91 -6.66 9.37
C GLN A 59 4.90 -7.26 8.40
N VAL A 60 4.90 -6.77 7.16
CA VAL A 60 4.07 -7.29 6.07
C VAL A 60 4.89 -7.62 4.82
N PHE A 61 4.37 -8.54 4.01
CA PHE A 61 4.76 -8.65 2.61
C PHE A 61 3.95 -7.63 1.81
N LEU A 62 4.62 -6.64 1.24
CA LEU A 62 3.97 -5.58 0.49
C LEU A 62 3.91 -5.93 -0.99
N VAL A 63 2.75 -5.77 -1.61
CA VAL A 63 2.55 -5.88 -3.06
C VAL A 63 1.92 -4.59 -3.53
N ALA A 64 2.53 -3.91 -4.52
CA ALA A 64 1.99 -2.65 -4.97
C ALA A 64 2.26 -2.37 -6.46
N HIS A 65 1.37 -1.59 -7.07
CA HIS A 65 1.34 -1.27 -8.50
C HIS A 65 1.04 0.21 -8.70
N ASP A 66 1.65 0.83 -9.72
CA ASP A 66 1.41 2.22 -10.13
C ASP A 66 1.60 3.22 -8.96
N TRP A 67 0.62 4.05 -8.61
CA TRP A 67 0.69 4.91 -7.43
C TRP A 67 0.97 4.14 -6.13
N GLY A 68 0.45 2.92 -6.00
CA GLY A 68 0.76 2.05 -4.86
C GLY A 68 2.25 1.68 -4.83
N ALA A 69 2.89 1.50 -5.99
CA ALA A 69 4.33 1.19 -6.04
C ALA A 69 5.18 2.38 -5.58
N ILE A 70 4.81 3.61 -5.93
CA ILE A 70 5.45 4.84 -5.41
C ILE A 70 5.35 4.89 -3.88
N MET A 71 4.16 4.64 -3.32
CA MET A 71 3.96 4.64 -1.87
C MET A 71 4.70 3.49 -1.19
N GLY A 72 4.79 2.33 -1.84
CA GLY A 72 5.59 1.20 -1.35
C GLY A 72 7.07 1.52 -1.27
N TRP A 73 7.62 2.24 -2.25
CA TRP A 73 9.00 2.74 -2.16
C TRP A 73 9.19 3.70 -0.98
N TYR A 74 8.25 4.60 -0.71
CA TYR A 74 8.32 5.46 0.47
C TYR A 74 8.25 4.68 1.78
N LEU A 75 7.40 3.65 1.86
CA LEU A 75 7.36 2.79 3.05
C LEU A 75 8.71 2.07 3.25
N CYS A 76 9.30 1.53 2.19
CA CYS A 76 10.66 0.96 2.25
C CYS A 76 11.73 1.97 2.63
N MET A 77 11.60 3.24 2.25
CA MET A 77 12.59 4.29 2.59
C MET A 77 12.46 4.78 4.04
N PHE A 78 11.24 4.92 4.56
CA PHE A 78 11.00 5.60 5.85
C PHE A 78 10.62 4.65 6.99
N ARG A 79 10.18 3.42 6.68
CA ARG A 79 9.68 2.40 7.62
C ARG A 79 10.08 0.99 7.19
N LEU A 80 11.35 0.80 6.80
CA LEU A 80 11.85 -0.48 6.32
C LEU A 80 11.58 -1.62 7.32
N GLU A 81 11.59 -1.33 8.62
CA GLU A 81 11.28 -2.27 9.69
C GLU A 81 9.87 -2.87 9.59
N ARG A 82 8.94 -2.24 8.87
CA ARG A 82 7.56 -2.72 8.67
C ARG A 82 7.40 -3.59 7.42
N VAL A 83 8.42 -3.70 6.58
CA VAL A 83 8.35 -4.39 5.28
C VAL A 83 9.28 -5.61 5.26
N LYS A 84 8.69 -6.81 5.23
CA LYS A 84 9.44 -8.07 5.16
C LYS A 84 9.98 -8.35 3.77
N ALA A 85 9.18 -8.08 2.74
CA ALA A 85 9.60 -8.03 1.35
C ALA A 85 8.63 -7.16 0.54
N PHE A 86 9.11 -6.56 -0.54
CA PHE A 86 8.32 -5.72 -1.42
C PHE A 86 8.29 -6.28 -2.84
N VAL A 87 7.09 -6.59 -3.33
CA VAL A 87 6.82 -6.92 -4.74
C VAL A 87 6.32 -5.66 -5.42
N CYS A 88 7.23 -5.01 -6.14
CA CYS A 88 6.94 -3.80 -6.90
C CYS A 88 6.53 -4.15 -8.34
N LEU A 89 5.39 -3.64 -8.78
CA LEU A 89 4.90 -3.76 -10.15
C LEU A 89 4.84 -2.37 -10.80
N SER A 90 5.12 -2.31 -12.11
CA SER A 90 5.09 -1.14 -13.01
C SER A 90 6.05 0.02 -12.75
N VAL A 91 6.18 0.54 -11.53
CA VAL A 91 6.97 1.78 -11.26
C VAL A 91 8.30 1.46 -10.57
N PRO A 92 9.46 1.58 -11.25
CA PRO A 92 10.74 1.29 -10.66
C PRO A 92 11.15 2.34 -9.61
N PHE A 93 11.98 1.93 -8.65
CA PHE A 93 12.61 2.87 -7.74
C PHE A 93 13.52 3.82 -8.54
N THR A 94 13.31 5.12 -8.39
CA THR A 94 14.13 6.14 -9.04
C THR A 94 14.89 6.90 -7.96
N LEU A 95 16.22 6.71 -7.93
CA LEU A 95 17.09 7.51 -7.08
C LEU A 95 17.07 8.96 -7.57
N ARG A 96 16.98 9.91 -6.63
CA ARG A 96 17.22 11.31 -6.96
C ARG A 96 18.68 11.45 -7.36
N HIS A 97 18.94 11.70 -8.64
CA HIS A 97 20.26 12.10 -9.10
C HIS A 97 20.60 13.49 -8.53
N PRO A 98 21.85 13.71 -8.10
CA PRO A 98 22.30 14.99 -7.52
C PRO A 98 22.13 16.17 -8.49
#